data_AF-A0A5B0WR86-F1
#
_entry.id   AF-A0A5B0WR86-F1
#
_cell.length_a   1.000
_cell.length_b   1.000
_cell.length_c   1.000
_cell.angle_alpha   90.00
_cell.angle_beta   90.00
_cell.angle_gamma   90.00
#
_symmetry.space_group_name_H-M   'P 1'
#
loop_
_entity.id
_entity.type
_entity.pdbx_description
1 polymer ?
#
loop_
_entity_poly.entity_id
_entity_poly.type
_entity_poly.pdbx_seq_one_letter_code
_entity_poly.pdbx_strand_id
1 'polypeptide(L)'
;MRSKAGFGLGIYALPILMAPDAPSSAEVEGLQSQSAFSGTFRRDLADSDFLHWGEGDVSIGESAVTLLGCIALGHWSVVGPRPESSCCGLCKVPASRAT
;
A
#
# COMPACT_ATOMS: atom_id res chain seq x y z
N MET A 1 0.14 11.95 38.25
CA MET A 1 -0.97 11.50 37.38
C MET A 1 -0.37 11.05 36.05
N ARG A 2 -0.30 9.74 35.79
CA ARG A 2 0.20 9.21 34.50
C ARG A 2 -0.94 9.39 33.48
N SER A 3 -0.78 10.28 32.50
CA SER A 3 -1.88 10.64 31.60
C SER A 3 -2.16 9.49 30.61
N LYS A 4 -3.34 8.88 30.71
CA LYS A 4 -3.81 7.83 29.79
C LYS A 4 -3.89 8.33 28.34
N ALA A 5 -4.19 9.61 28.16
CA ALA A 5 -4.24 10.27 26.86
C ALA A 5 -2.85 10.33 26.20
N GLY A 6 -1.79 10.67 26.94
CA GLY A 6 -0.42 10.71 26.41
C GLY A 6 0.07 9.33 26.00
N PHE A 7 -0.25 8.30 26.80
CA PHE A 7 0.03 6.91 26.44
C PHE A 7 -0.74 6.47 25.19
N GLY A 8 -2.04 6.76 25.12
CA GLY A 8 -2.88 6.42 23.96
C GLY A 8 -2.41 7.09 22.67
N LEU A 9 -2.07 8.38 22.73
CA LEU A 9 -1.51 9.12 21.60
C LEU A 9 -0.17 8.51 21.13
N GLY A 10 0.70 8.16 22.07
CA GLY A 10 1.98 7.52 21.76
C GLY A 10 1.83 6.19 21.04
N ILE A 11 0.92 5.32 21.49
CA ILE A 11 0.63 4.03 20.83
C ILE A 11 0.10 4.25 19.41
N TYR A 12 -0.71 5.27 19.18
CA TYR A 12 -1.28 5.56 17.86
C TYR A 12 -0.28 6.21 16.89
N ALA A 13 0.63 7.05 17.40
CA ALA A 13 1.65 7.72 16.60
C ALA A 13 2.84 6.80 16.28
N LEU A 14 3.14 5.84 17.14
CA LEU A 14 4.33 5.00 17.02
C LEU A 14 4.47 4.27 15.67
N PRO A 15 3.41 3.67 15.09
CA PRO A 15 3.53 3.00 13.79
C PRO A 15 3.99 3.93 12.67
N ILE A 16 3.58 5.20 12.70
CA ILE A 16 3.96 6.22 11.69
C ILE A 16 5.43 6.58 11.84
N LEU A 17 5.92 6.68 13.08
CA LEU A 17 7.31 7.04 13.37
C LEU A 17 8.29 5.88 13.15
N MET A 18 7.81 4.64 13.27
CA MET A 18 8.59 3.42 13.08
C MET A 18 8.42 2.82 11.68
N ALA A 19 7.65 3.46 10.80
CA ALA A 19 7.50 3.02 9.43
C ALA A 19 8.87 3.10 8.73
N PRO A 20 9.31 2.03 8.06
CA PRO A 20 10.49 2.10 7.21
C PRO A 20 10.24 3.03 6.02
N ASP A 21 11.31 3.57 5.45
CA ASP A 21 11.21 4.34 4.21
C ASP A 21 10.57 3.51 3.10
N ALA A 22 9.82 4.19 2.24
CA ALA A 22 9.24 3.55 1.07
C ALA A 22 10.34 3.09 0.10
N PRO A 23 10.16 1.94 -0.59
CA PRO A 23 11.11 1.48 -1.59
C PRO A 23 11.23 2.47 -2.75
N SER A 24 12.40 2.49 -3.41
CA SER A 24 12.63 3.31 -4.61
C SER A 24 12.07 2.64 -5.88
N SER A 25 11.70 3.44 -6.89
CA SER A 25 11.09 2.95 -8.15
C SER A 25 11.91 1.82 -8.80
N ALA A 26 13.21 2.04 -8.92
CA ALA A 26 14.15 1.06 -9.47
C ALA A 26 14.18 -0.26 -8.68
N GLU A 27 14.00 -0.21 -7.36
CA GLU A 27 13.99 -1.40 -6.51
C GLU A 27 12.73 -2.24 -6.75
N VAL A 28 11.56 -1.61 -6.89
CA VAL A 28 10.32 -2.32 -7.25
C VAL A 28 10.38 -2.87 -8.66
N GLU A 29 10.85 -2.11 -9.64
CA GLU A 29 11.02 -2.61 -11.02
C GLU A 29 11.93 -3.83 -11.09
N GLY A 30 13.04 -3.81 -10.33
CA GLY A 30 13.95 -4.95 -10.20
C GLY A 30 13.28 -6.18 -9.57
N LEU A 31 12.35 -5.99 -8.64
CA LEU A 31 11.58 -7.08 -8.01
C LEU A 31 10.44 -7.58 -8.91
N GLN A 32 9.78 -6.70 -9.66
CA GLN A 32 8.78 -7.09 -10.65
C GLN A 32 9.39 -7.97 -11.74
N SER A 33 10.59 -7.63 -12.19
CA SER A 33 11.34 -8.42 -13.17
C SER A 33 11.68 -9.85 -12.69
N GLN A 34 11.72 -10.07 -11.37
CA GLN A 34 11.99 -11.36 -10.74
C GLN A 34 10.71 -12.08 -10.28
N SER A 35 9.53 -11.52 -10.57
CA SER A 35 8.26 -12.10 -10.16
C SER A 35 7.91 -13.34 -10.98
N ALA A 36 7.24 -14.31 -10.33
CA ALA A 36 6.73 -15.49 -11.01
C ALA A 36 5.37 -15.24 -11.65
N PHE A 37 4.59 -14.31 -11.08
CA PHE A 37 3.26 -13.94 -11.56
C PHE A 37 3.14 -12.42 -11.64
N SER A 38 2.47 -11.96 -12.69
CA SER A 38 2.10 -10.55 -12.88
C SER A 38 0.64 -10.45 -13.30
N GLY A 39 0.05 -9.30 -13.03
CA GLY A 39 -1.31 -8.98 -13.44
C GLY A 39 -1.57 -7.48 -13.30
N THR A 40 -2.73 -7.05 -13.77
CA THR A 40 -3.14 -5.64 -13.68
C THR A 40 -4.42 -5.55 -12.87
N PHE A 41 -4.38 -4.78 -11.78
CA PHE A 41 -5.57 -4.41 -11.05
C PHE A 41 -6.33 -3.33 -11.80
N ARG A 42 -7.62 -3.60 -12.03
CA ARG A 42 -8.56 -2.65 -12.61
C ARG A 42 -9.52 -2.20 -11.53
N ARG A 43 -9.94 -0.94 -11.62
CA ARG A 43 -10.82 -0.33 -10.62
C ARG A 43 -12.20 -1.01 -10.52
N ASP A 44 -12.64 -1.68 -11.58
CA ASP A 44 -13.93 -2.35 -11.70
C ASP A 44 -13.84 -3.88 -11.51
N LEU A 45 -12.82 -4.36 -10.80
CA LEU A 45 -12.73 -5.77 -10.42
C LEU A 45 -13.84 -6.17 -9.43
N ALA A 46 -14.21 -7.45 -9.44
CA ALA A 46 -15.10 -8.00 -8.42
C ALA A 46 -14.51 -7.71 -7.02
N ASP A 47 -15.37 -7.31 -6.08
CA ASP A 47 -15.00 -6.87 -4.73
C ASP A 47 -14.27 -5.51 -4.65
N SER A 48 -14.19 -4.76 -5.77
CA SER A 48 -13.86 -3.33 -5.73
C SER A 48 -15.11 -2.49 -5.50
N ASP A 49 -15.04 -1.62 -4.51
CA ASP A 49 -16.10 -0.68 -4.17
C ASP A 49 -15.61 0.77 -4.22
N PHE A 50 -16.52 1.71 -3.97
CA PHE A 50 -16.21 3.14 -4.04
C PHE A 50 -15.13 3.60 -3.05
N LEU A 51 -14.98 2.91 -1.92
CA LEU A 51 -14.05 3.19 -0.85
C LEU A 51 -12.78 2.36 -0.96
N HIS A 52 -12.89 1.11 -1.44
CA HIS A 52 -11.83 0.12 -1.52
C HIS A 52 -11.64 -0.33 -2.96
N TRP A 53 -10.59 0.19 -3.60
CA TRP A 53 -10.23 -0.20 -4.96
C TRP A 53 -8.72 -0.12 -5.15
N GLY A 54 -8.22 -0.91 -6.10
CA GLY A 54 -6.82 -0.88 -6.54
C GLY A 54 -6.76 -0.75 -8.06
N GLU A 55 -5.80 0.01 -8.56
CA GLU A 55 -5.54 0.19 -9.99
C GLU A 55 -4.03 0.20 -10.23
N GLY A 56 -3.53 -0.61 -11.17
CA GLY A 56 -2.10 -0.65 -11.52
C GLY A 56 -1.53 -2.05 -11.65
N ASP A 57 -0.22 -2.14 -11.92
CA ASP A 57 0.45 -3.40 -12.19
C ASP A 57 0.95 -4.07 -10.90
N VAL A 58 0.44 -5.27 -10.65
CA VAL A 58 0.81 -6.12 -9.51
C VAL A 58 1.77 -7.21 -9.96
N SER A 59 2.78 -7.48 -9.16
CA SER A 59 3.72 -8.59 -9.39
C SER A 59 3.97 -9.34 -8.10
N ILE A 60 3.92 -10.66 -8.19
CA ILE A 60 4.03 -11.60 -7.07
C ILE A 60 5.28 -12.45 -7.30
N GLY A 61 6.30 -12.21 -6.50
CA GLY A 61 7.53 -13.00 -6.45
C GLY A 61 7.69 -13.72 -5.12
N GLU A 62 8.69 -14.60 -5.06
CA GLU A 62 8.97 -15.44 -3.88
C GLU A 62 9.37 -14.62 -2.64
N SER A 63 10.01 -13.47 -2.86
CA SER A 63 10.48 -12.57 -1.79
C SER A 63 9.51 -11.43 -1.48
N ALA A 64 8.68 -11.01 -2.45
CA ALA A 64 7.78 -9.88 -2.27
C ALA A 64 6.64 -9.81 -3.30
N VAL A 65 5.57 -9.15 -2.86
CA VAL A 65 4.49 -8.65 -3.71
C VAL A 65 4.70 -7.15 -3.90
N THR A 66 4.59 -6.69 -5.13
CA THR A 66 4.77 -5.27 -5.49
C THR A 66 3.56 -4.76 -6.29
N LEU A 67 3.19 -3.50 -6.06
CA LEU A 67 2.18 -2.80 -6.86
C LEU A 67 2.74 -1.44 -7.31
N LEU A 68 2.72 -1.20 -8.62
CA LEU A 68 2.93 0.10 -9.24
C LEU A 68 1.56 0.67 -9.63
N GLY A 69 1.03 1.60 -8.83
CA GLY A 69 -0.30 2.16 -9.12
C GLY A 69 -0.93 2.93 -7.97
N CYS A 70 -2.25 2.82 -7.86
CA CYS A 70 -3.04 3.51 -6.85
C CYS A 70 -3.90 2.52 -6.05
N ILE A 71 -3.98 2.77 -4.74
CA ILE A 71 -4.82 2.00 -3.83
C ILE A 71 -5.64 2.98 -3.01
N ALA A 72 -6.94 2.72 -2.97
CA ALA A 72 -7.91 3.35 -2.10
C ALA A 72 -8.24 2.41 -0.95
N LEU A 73 -8.11 2.90 0.28
CA LEU A 73 -8.43 2.18 1.52
C LEU A 73 -9.38 3.03 2.37
N GLY A 74 -10.65 3.14 1.98
CA GLY A 74 -11.71 3.71 2.81
C GLY A 74 -12.17 5.13 2.46
N HIS A 75 -12.62 5.88 3.47
CA HIS A 75 -13.35 7.16 3.32
C HIS A 75 -12.58 8.30 2.65
N TRP A 76 -11.25 8.22 2.62
CA TRP A 76 -10.39 9.24 2.02
C TRP A 76 -10.52 9.22 0.48
N SER A 77 -11.00 8.12 -0.08
CA SER A 77 -11.21 7.90 -1.52
C SER A 77 -12.39 8.70 -2.10
N VAL A 78 -13.21 9.34 -1.25
CA VAL A 78 -14.48 10.00 -1.62
C VAL A 78 -14.37 11.53 -1.69
N VAL A 79 -13.36 12.10 -1.04
CA VAL A 79 -13.27 13.56 -0.83
C VAL A 79 -12.19 14.15 -1.73
N GLY A 80 -12.59 14.67 -2.90
CA GLY A 80 -11.79 15.59 -3.72
C GLY A 80 -11.13 15.00 -4.97
N PRO A 81 -10.46 15.85 -5.79
CA PRO A 81 -9.70 15.39 -6.96
C PRO A 81 -8.57 14.44 -6.51
N ARG A 82 -8.38 13.36 -7.27
CA ARG A 82 -7.40 12.28 -7.02
C ARG A 82 -6.12 12.82 -6.40
N PRO A 83 -5.89 12.64 -5.09
CA PRO A 83 -4.64 13.06 -4.52
C PRO A 83 -3.56 12.10 -5.02
N GLU A 84 -2.45 12.63 -5.50
CA GLU A 84 -1.27 11.85 -5.90
C GLU A 84 -0.80 10.92 -4.76
N SER A 85 -1.15 11.23 -3.51
CA SER A 85 -0.94 10.40 -2.33
C SER A 85 -1.81 9.13 -2.24
N SER A 86 -2.91 9.02 -2.98
CA SER A 86 -3.67 7.76 -3.13
C SER A 86 -3.06 6.85 -4.19
N CYS A 87 -2.17 7.39 -5.03
CA CYS A 87 -1.29 6.61 -5.86
C CYS A 87 -0.09 6.22 -5.00
N CYS A 88 -0.19 5.09 -4.29
CA CYS A 88 0.99 4.46 -3.71
C CYS A 88 1.88 4.04 -4.88
N GLY A 89 2.69 4.98 -5.37
CA GLY A 89 3.51 4.79 -6.55
C GLY A 89 4.38 3.56 -6.40
N LEU A 90 4.71 3.16 -5.17
CA LEU A 90 5.52 2.01 -4.88
C LEU A 90 5.13 1.36 -3.54
N CYS A 91 4.44 0.23 -3.61
CA CYS A 91 4.08 -0.55 -2.44
C CYS A 91 4.76 -1.93 -2.54
N LYS A 92 5.66 -2.27 -1.59
CA LYS A 92 6.33 -3.59 -1.48
C LYS A 92 5.92 -4.27 -0.17
N VAL A 93 5.31 -5.44 -0.29
CA VAL A 93 4.95 -6.31 0.85
C VAL A 93 5.86 -7.53 0.83
N PRO A 94 6.56 -7.88 1.94
CA PRO A 94 7.34 -9.12 1.98
C PRO A 94 6.40 -10.32 1.85
N ALA A 95 6.79 -11.33 1.07
CA ALA A 95 5.95 -12.50 0.82
C ALA A 95 5.52 -13.22 2.11
N SER A 96 6.34 -13.15 3.17
CA SER A 96 6.04 -13.72 4.49
C SER A 96 4.85 -13.06 5.21
N ARG A 97 4.36 -11.91 4.74
CA ARG A 97 3.17 -11.21 5.28
C ARG A 97 1.97 -11.28 4.33
N ALA A 98 2.07 -11.95 3.19
CA ALA A 98 1.05 -11.98 2.15
C ALA A 98 0.13 -13.23 2.21
N THR A 99 0.27 -14.06 3.26
CA THR A 99 -0.53 -15.27 3.52
C THR A 99 -1.28 -15.13 4.83
#